data_AF-A0A974CDL8-F1
#
_entry.id   AF-A0A974CDL8-F1
#
_cell.length_a   1.000
_cell.length_b   1.000
_cell.length_c   1.000
_cell.angle_alpha   90.00
_cell.angle_beta   90.00
_cell.angle_gamma   90.00
#
_symmetry.space_group_name_H-M   'P 1'
#
loop_
_entity.id
_entity.type
_entity.pdbx_description
1 polymer ?
#
loop_
_entity_poly.entity_id
_entity_poly.type
_entity_poly.pdbx_seq_one_letter_code
_entity_poly.pdbx_strand_id
1 'polypeptide(L)'
;MIPTEDLKKYFDVGECLYVTNWKPPNDTGCQFNKGDLIYAINGFRLNCRQMLFDLLKCCTEEEVTLTVLRSRVVPLFHSMGCSCTSPGSNAEAFH
;
A
#
# COMPACT_ATOMS: atom_id res chain seq x y z
N MET A 1 10.21 -2.41 -3.74
CA MET A 1 10.49 -3.30 -2.60
C MET A 1 10.23 -2.50 -1.34
N ILE A 2 9.74 -3.13 -0.28
CA ILE A 2 9.33 -2.46 0.97
C ILE A 2 9.89 -3.28 2.13
N PRO A 3 10.47 -2.64 3.17
CA PRO A 3 10.92 -3.34 4.36
C PRO A 3 9.79 -4.17 4.97
N THR A 4 10.06 -5.45 5.21
CA THR A 4 9.07 -6.40 5.71
C THR A 4 8.51 -5.96 7.07
N GLU A 5 9.38 -5.41 7.93
CA GLU A 5 9.01 -4.91 9.26
C GLU A 5 8.08 -3.68 9.21
N ASP A 6 8.20 -2.84 8.18
CA ASP A 6 7.31 -1.70 8.02
C ASP A 6 5.90 -2.15 7.63
N LEU A 7 5.79 -3.14 6.74
CA LEU A 7 4.49 -3.74 6.40
C LEU A 7 3.86 -4.43 7.61
N LYS A 8 4.64 -5.12 8.45
CA LYS A 8 4.09 -5.75 9.65
C LYS A 8 3.53 -4.73 10.67
N LYS A 9 4.07 -3.51 10.70
CA LYS A 9 3.75 -2.50 11.73
C LYS A 9 2.76 -1.43 11.27
N TYR A 10 2.85 -1.01 10.00
CA TYR A 10 2.23 0.24 9.55
C TYR A 10 1.21 0.07 8.43
N PHE A 11 0.94 -1.17 8.01
CA PHE A 11 0.13 -1.49 6.85
C PHE A 11 -1.10 -2.34 7.20
N ASP A 12 -2.22 -2.04 6.56
CA ASP A 12 -3.46 -2.82 6.73
C ASP A 12 -4.34 -2.80 5.47
N VAL A 13 -5.17 -3.86 5.27
CA VAL A 13 -5.84 -4.14 3.99
C VAL A 13 -7.31 -4.59 3.97
N GLY A 14 -8.20 -4.41 4.94
CA GLY A 14 -9.61 -4.90 4.81
C GLY A 14 -9.81 -6.37 4.34
N GLU A 15 -11.06 -6.77 4.06
CA GLU A 15 -11.39 -8.18 3.70
C GLU A 15 -11.02 -8.54 2.25
N CYS A 16 -11.11 -7.57 1.33
CA CYS A 16 -10.85 -7.77 -0.10
C CYS A 16 -9.46 -7.31 -0.54
N LEU A 17 -8.48 -7.27 0.38
CA LEU A 17 -7.08 -6.87 0.11
C LEU A 17 -6.89 -5.42 -0.37
N TYR A 18 -7.91 -4.58 -0.18
CA TYR A 18 -7.81 -3.16 -0.46
C TYR A 18 -7.11 -2.45 0.69
N VAL A 19 -6.02 -1.73 0.40
CA VAL A 19 -5.27 -0.97 1.41
C VAL A 19 -6.20 -0.01 2.14
N THR A 20 -6.35 -0.23 3.44
CA THR A 20 -7.15 0.61 4.33
C THR A 20 -6.28 1.57 5.13
N ASN A 21 -5.01 1.22 5.35
CA ASN A 21 -4.08 2.04 6.12
C ASN A 21 -2.63 1.85 5.66
N TRP A 22 -1.90 2.96 5.59
CA TRP A 22 -0.45 2.99 5.43
C TRP A 22 0.12 4.22 6.14
N LYS A 23 0.97 4.00 7.15
CA LYS A 23 1.61 5.08 7.94
C LYS A 23 3.10 4.80 8.18
N PRO A 24 3.91 4.80 7.12
CA PRO A 24 5.32 4.39 7.23
C PRO A 24 6.15 5.42 8.01
N PRO A 25 7.34 5.01 8.48
CA PRO A 25 8.38 5.95 8.85
C PRO A 25 8.84 6.77 7.63
N ASN A 26 9.48 7.92 7.87
CA ASN A 26 9.77 8.91 6.83
C ASN A 26 10.57 8.37 5.64
N ASP A 27 11.42 7.37 5.86
CA ASP A 27 12.37 6.87 4.86
C ASP A 27 11.74 5.89 3.85
N THR A 28 10.61 5.26 4.20
CA THR A 28 9.96 4.23 3.36
C THR A 28 9.05 4.84 2.29
N GLY A 29 8.64 6.09 2.48
CA GLY A 29 7.87 6.87 1.52
C GLY A 29 6.41 6.46 1.34
N CYS A 30 5.68 7.25 0.54
CA CYS A 30 4.24 7.08 0.31
C CYS A 30 3.97 6.02 -0.76
N GLN A 31 4.13 4.75 -0.40
CA GLN A 31 4.05 3.62 -1.33
C GLN A 31 2.62 3.21 -1.71
N PHE A 32 1.59 3.57 -0.92
CA PHE A 32 0.21 3.10 -1.13
C PHE A 32 -0.81 4.22 -1.13
N ASN A 33 -1.91 4.00 -1.85
CA ASN A 33 -3.12 4.81 -1.80
C ASN A 33 -4.21 4.06 -1.04
N LYS A 34 -5.17 4.80 -0.48
CA LYS A 34 -6.38 4.16 0.02
C LYS A 34 -7.11 3.49 -1.12
N GLY A 35 -7.49 2.22 -0.93
CA GLY A 35 -8.20 1.44 -1.96
C GLY A 35 -7.31 0.87 -3.06
N ASP A 36 -5.98 0.97 -2.96
CA ASP A 36 -5.10 0.13 -3.77
C ASP A 36 -5.36 -1.35 -3.47
N LEU A 37 -5.35 -2.21 -4.48
CA LEU A 37 -5.54 -3.64 -4.29
C LEU A 37 -4.19 -4.36 -4.27
N ILE A 38 -3.91 -5.10 -3.20
CA ILE A 38 -2.72 -5.97 -3.15
C ILE A 38 -3.05 -7.28 -3.85
N TYR A 39 -2.44 -7.48 -5.01
CA TYR A 39 -2.69 -8.64 -5.86
C TYR A 39 -1.75 -9.81 -5.55
N ALA A 40 -0.49 -9.53 -5.22
CA ALA A 40 0.51 -10.56 -4.95
C ALA A 40 1.61 -10.06 -3.99
N ILE A 41 2.26 -11.00 -3.31
CA ILE A 41 3.47 -10.79 -2.51
C ILE A 41 4.56 -11.76 -2.98
N ASN A 42 5.75 -11.24 -3.27
CA ASN A 42 6.89 -12.00 -3.81
C ASN A 42 6.51 -12.91 -5.00
N GLY A 43 5.58 -12.43 -5.85
CA GLY A 43 5.07 -13.19 -7.00
C GLY A 43 3.95 -14.19 -6.68
N PHE A 44 3.63 -14.44 -5.42
CA PHE A 44 2.52 -15.30 -5.02
C PHE A 44 1.20 -14.53 -5.01
N ARG A 45 0.26 -14.95 -5.84
CA ARG A 45 -1.09 -14.38 -5.89
C ARG A 45 -1.81 -14.59 -4.56
N LEU A 46 -2.40 -13.51 -4.05
CA LEU A 46 -3.16 -13.52 -2.81
C LEU A 46 -4.63 -13.81 -3.09
N ASN A 47 -5.24 -14.61 -2.23
CA ASN A 47 -6.66 -14.96 -2.31
C ASN A 47 -7.50 -14.34 -1.18
N CYS A 48 -6.88 -14.00 -0.05
CA CYS A 48 -7.56 -13.40 1.09
C CYS A 48 -6.57 -12.65 2.00
N ARG A 49 -7.13 -11.82 2.89
CA ARG A 49 -6.41 -11.06 3.92
C ARG A 49 -5.52 -11.97 4.78
N GLN A 50 -6.04 -13.10 5.24
CA GLN A 50 -5.32 -14.02 6.13
C GLN A 50 -4.02 -14.52 5.48
N MET A 51 -4.09 -14.94 4.21
CA MET A 51 -2.93 -15.41 3.46
C MET A 51 -1.82 -14.35 3.37
N LEU A 52 -2.17 -13.08 3.16
CA LEU A 52 -1.18 -12.00 3.11
C LEU A 52 -0.42 -11.87 4.44
N PHE A 53 -1.13 -11.86 5.56
CA PHE A 53 -0.49 -11.69 6.87
C PHE A 53 0.27 -12.94 7.32
N ASP A 54 -0.18 -14.14 6.95
CA ASP A 54 0.57 -15.37 7.20
C ASP A 54 1.89 -15.37 6.42
N LEU A 55 1.86 -14.99 5.15
CA LEU A 55 3.07 -14.87 4.32
C LEU A 55 4.01 -13.78 4.86
N LEU A 56 3.49 -12.60 5.24
CA LEU A 56 4.31 -11.55 5.86
C LEU A 56 4.93 -12.01 7.18
N LYS A 57 4.19 -12.75 8.01
CA LYS A 57 4.69 -13.27 9.29
C LYS A 57 5.81 -14.28 9.10
N CYS A 58 5.70 -15.14 8.09
CA CYS A 58 6.69 -16.15 7.77
C CYS A 58 7.89 -15.62 6.95
N CYS A 59 7.76 -14.43 6.36
CA CYS A 59 8.83 -13.80 5.59
C CYS A 59 10.00 -13.41 6.49
N THR A 60 11.18 -13.94 6.16
CA THR A 60 12.45 -13.69 6.84
C THR A 60 13.33 -12.71 6.08
N GLU A 61 12.98 -12.43 4.84
CA GLU A 61 13.65 -11.47 3.98
C GLU A 61 13.47 -10.04 4.52
N GLU A 62 14.50 -9.22 4.39
CA GLU A 62 14.49 -7.83 4.86
C GLU A 62 13.46 -6.97 4.10
N GLU A 63 13.23 -7.31 2.83
CA GLU A 63 12.29 -6.62 1.95
C GLU A 63 11.36 -7.60 1.21
N VAL A 64 10.14 -7.15 0.94
CA VAL A 64 9.19 -7.84 0.07
C VAL A 64 8.81 -7.02 -1.15
N THR A 65 8.39 -7.73 -2.20
CA THR A 65 7.81 -7.14 -3.40
C THR A 65 6.30 -7.36 -3.40
N LEU A 66 5.54 -6.27 -3.40
CA LEU A 66 4.09 -6.33 -3.56
C LEU A 66 3.69 -5.94 -4.97
N THR A 67 2.83 -6.74 -5.59
CA THR A 67 2.13 -6.35 -6.82
C THR A 67 0.85 -5.62 -6.44
N VAL A 68 0.77 -4.36 -6.81
CA VAL A 68 -0.32 -3.46 -6.44
C VAL A 68 -1.08 -3.03 -7.68
N LEU A 69 -2.40 -3.22 -7.68
CA LEU A 69 -3.30 -2.63 -8.66
C LEU A 69 -3.78 -1.28 -8.11
N ARG A 70 -3.28 -0.20 -8.73
CA ARG A 70 -3.50 1.16 -8.25
C ARG A 70 -4.94 1.62 -8.45
N SER A 71 -5.55 2.17 -7.40
CA SER A 71 -6.80 2.89 -7.52
C SER A 71 -6.57 4.21 -8.26
N ARG A 72 -7.31 4.45 -9.35
CA ARG A 72 -7.17 5.66 -10.18
C ARG A 72 -7.91 6.88 -9.63
N VAL A 73 -8.72 6.72 -8.58
CA VAL A 73 -9.73 7.72 -8.16
C VAL A 73 -9.51 8.20 -6.72
N VAL A 74 -8.65 7.55 -5.93
CA VAL A 74 -8.56 7.78 -4.48
C VAL A 74 -7.20 8.40 -4.11
N PRO A 75 -7.17 9.40 -3.20
CA PRO A 75 -5.94 10.06 -2.80
C PRO A 75 -4.91 9.12 -2.15
N LEU A 76 -3.64 9.50 -2.34
CA LEU A 76 -2.45 8.84 -1.83
C LEU A 76 -2.40 8.88 -0.29
N PHE A 77 -1.88 7.83 0.37
CA PHE A 77 -1.57 7.95 1.81
C PHE A 77 -0.25 8.68 1.97
N HIS A 78 -0.30 9.89 2.52
CA HIS A 78 0.87 10.71 2.78
C HIS A 78 1.47 10.37 4.15
N SER A 79 2.79 10.17 4.20
CA SER A 79 3.55 10.20 5.45
C SER A 79 3.63 11.64 5.98
N MET A 80 3.80 11.78 7.29
CA MET A 80 3.90 13.11 7.92
C MET A 80 5.18 13.81 7.43
N GLY A 81 5.04 14.91 6.71
CA GLY A 81 6.17 15.66 6.13
C GLY A 81 6.56 15.28 4.70
N CYS A 82 5.77 14.46 3.99
CA CYS A 82 6.04 14.15 2.58
C CYS A 82 5.94 15.39 1.68
N SER A 83 6.92 15.59 0.80
CA SER A 83 6.96 16.62 -0.24
C SER A 83 6.09 16.30 -1.47
N CYS A 84 5.31 15.22 -1.43
CA CYS A 84 4.54 14.75 -2.57
C CYS A 84 3.39 15.72 -2.88
N THR A 85 3.50 16.42 -4.02
CA THR A 85 2.46 17.30 -4.56
C THR A 85 1.21 16.47 -4.81
N SER A 86 0.09 16.89 -4.21
CA SER A 86 -1.23 16.33 -4.48
C SER A 86 -1.48 16.30 -6.01
N PRO A 87 -2.03 15.21 -6.58
CA PRO A 87 -2.49 15.27 -7.95
C PRO A 87 -3.54 16.38 -8.04
N GLY A 88 -3.30 17.30 -8.96
CA GLY A 88 -3.81 18.66 -8.94
C GLY A 88 -5.33 18.77 -8.81
N SER A 89 -5.71 19.89 -8.22
CA SER A 89 -7.02 20.53 -8.36
C SER A 89 -7.31 20.89 -9.82
N ASN A 90 -7.38 19.90 -10.71
CA ASN A 90 -8.11 20.05 -11.97
C ASN A 90 -9.53 19.61 -11.67
N ALA A 91 -10.27 20.50 -11.02
CA ALA A 91 -11.71 20.55 -11.21
C ALA A 91 -11.92 20.80 -12.70
N GLU A 92 -12.06 19.71 -13.46
CA GLU A 92 -12.56 19.77 -14.82
C GLU A 92 -13.95 20.40 -14.74
N ALA A 93 -14.02 21.64 -15.20
CA ALA A 93 -15.26 22.29 -15.53
C ALA A 93 -15.96 21.42 -16.59
N PHE A 94 -16.99 20.70 -16.16
CA PHE A 94 -18.01 20.20 -17.07
C PHE A 94 -19.21 21.14 -16.96
N HIS A 95 -19.70 21.53 -18.15
CA HIS A 95 -20.69 22.54 -18.48
C HIS A 95 -21.92 22.65 -17.58
#